data_AF-A0A4S0PY32-F1
#
_entry.id   AF-A0A4S0PY32-F1
#
_cell.length_a   1.000
_cell.length_b   1.000
_cell.length_c   1.000
_cell.angle_alpha   90.00
_cell.angle_beta   90.00
_cell.angle_gamma   90.00
#
_symmetry.space_group_name_H-M   'P 1'
#
loop_
_entity.id
_entity.type
_entity.pdbx_description
1 polymer ?
#
loop_
_entity_poly.entity_id
_entity_poly.type
_entity_poly.pdbx_seq_one_letter_code
_entity_poly.pdbx_strand_id
1 'polypeptide(L)' 'EKIVRKAFEAGLVVERCGAEDQVIKLLPPLTIDGQTLHRGLDILDSSVLASGSC' A
#
# COMPACT_ATOMS: atom_id res chain seq x y z
N GLU A 1 9.35 1.91 6.20
CA GLU A 1 8.47 2.53 7.22
C GLU A 1 7.58 3.65 6.69
N LYS A 2 8.15 4.72 6.08
CA LYS A 2 7.40 5.92 5.62
C LYS A 2 6.17 5.62 4.74
N ILE A 3 6.30 4.73 3.76
CA ILE A 3 5.22 4.40 2.80
C ILE A 3 4.03 3.76 3.51
N VAL A 4 4.27 2.73 4.33
CA VAL A 4 3.19 1.99 5.03
C VAL A 4 2.46 2.89 6.02
N ARG A 5 3.20 3.76 6.72
CA ARG A 5 2.59 4.73 7.62
C ARG A 5 1.67 5.71 6.87
N LYS A 6 2.11 6.26 5.74
CA LYS A 6 1.29 7.15 4.91
C LYS A 6 0.06 6.44 4.34
N ALA A 7 0.22 5.20 3.87
CA ALA A 7 -0.89 4.38 3.39
C ALA A 7 -1.93 4.17 4.50
N PHE A 8 -1.48 3.87 5.72
CA PHE A 8 -2.36 3.70 6.88
C PHE A 8 -3.10 5.00 7.25
N GLU A 9 -2.40 6.13 7.28
CA GLU A 9 -3.00 7.46 7.50
C GLU A 9 -4.05 7.81 6.41
N ALA A 10 -3.87 7.30 5.19
CA ALA A 10 -4.81 7.44 4.08
C ALA A 10 -5.93 6.35 4.05
N GLY A 11 -5.98 5.47 5.04
CA GLY A 11 -7.04 4.45 5.19
C GLY A 11 -6.77 3.12 4.49
N LEU A 12 -5.53 2.87 4.06
CA LEU A 12 -5.11 1.59 3.48
C LEU A 12 -4.22 0.80 4.45
N VAL A 13 -4.64 -0.41 4.81
CA VAL A 13 -3.83 -1.35 5.59
C VAL A 13 -3.02 -2.22 4.63
N VAL A 14 -1.70 -2.19 4.78
CA VAL A 14 -0.75 -3.04 4.05
C VAL A 14 0.37 -3.52 4.97
N GLU A 15 0.90 -4.70 4.68
CA GLU A 15 2.00 -5.30 5.44
C GLU A 15 3.31 -5.29 4.65
N ARG A 16 4.43 -5.32 5.38
CA ARG A 16 5.77 -5.47 4.81
C ARG A 16 6.23 -6.93 4.91
N CYS A 17 7.18 -7.29 4.06
CA CYS A 17 7.83 -8.59 4.08
C CYS A 17 9.19 -8.56 3.37
N GLY A 18 9.79 -9.74 3.22
CA GLY A 18 11.15 -9.91 2.74
C GLY A 18 12.12 -10.03 3.92
N ALA A 19 13.38 -10.39 3.65
CA ALA A 19 14.38 -10.60 4.70
C ALA A 19 14.61 -9.36 5.58
N GLU A 20 14.29 -8.17 5.07
CA GLU A 20 14.54 -6.87 5.71
C GLU A 20 13.32 -5.94 5.62
N ASP A 21 12.09 -6.48 5.59
CA ASP A 21 10.84 -5.70 5.43
C ASP A 21 10.81 -4.74 4.22
N GLN A 22 11.53 -5.09 3.16
CA GLN A 22 11.75 -4.23 2.00
C GLN A 22 10.67 -4.34 0.92
N VAL A 23 9.74 -5.30 1.05
CA VAL A 23 8.66 -5.54 0.08
C VAL A 23 7.30 -5.25 0.71
N ILE A 24 6.40 -4.59 -0.01
CA ILE A 24 5.00 -4.42 0.40
C ILE A 24 4.16 -5.55 -0.21
N LYS A 25 3.36 -6.23 0.60
CA LYS A 25 2.43 -7.27 0.15
C LYS A 25 1.08 -6.70 -0.22
N LEU A 26 0.51 -7.19 -1.32
CA LEU A 26 -0.88 -6.97 -1.69
C LEU A 26 -1.65 -8.27 -1.49
N LEU A 27 -2.48 -8.31 -0.46
CA LEU A 27 -3.31 -9.48 -0.10
C LEU A 27 -4.78 -9.07 0.12
N PRO A 28 -5.45 -8.50 -0.90
CA PRO A 28 -6.89 -8.22 -0.80
C PRO A 28 -7.70 -9.52 -0.80
N PRO A 29 -8.94 -9.52 -0.29
CA PRO A 29 -9.88 -10.62 -0.49
C PRO A 29 -10.07 -10.92 -1.99
N LEU A 30 -10.14 -12.19 -2.37
CA LEU A 30 -10.38 -12.57 -3.77
C LEU A 30 -11.76 -12.12 -4.30
N THR A 31 -12.68 -11.79 -3.40
CA THR A 31 -14.03 -11.30 -3.68
C THR A 31 -14.14 -9.77 -3.66
N ILE A 32 -13.02 -9.03 -3.49
CA ILE A 32 -13.02 -7.57 -3.53
C ILE A 32 -13.50 -7.09 -4.90
N ASP A 33 -14.31 -6.02 -4.92
CA ASP A 33 -14.70 -5.40 -6.18
C ASP A 33 -13.54 -4.61 -6.79
N GLY A 34 -13.60 -4.43 -8.12
CA GLY A 34 -12.54 -3.75 -8.85
C GLY A 34 -12.35 -2.30 -8.42
N GLN A 35 -13.42 -1.57 -8.08
CA GLN A 35 -13.32 -0.16 -7.72
C GLN A 35 -12.59 0.01 -6.38
N THR A 36 -12.90 -0.82 -5.40
CA THR A 36 -12.22 -0.81 -4.10
C THR A 36 -10.76 -1.22 -4.24
N LEU A 37 -10.45 -2.23 -5.06
CA LEU A 37 -9.07 -2.63 -5.34
C LEU A 37 -8.26 -1.48 -5.95
N HIS A 38 -8.78 -0.83 -7.00
CA HIS A 38 -8.09 0.30 -7.65
C HIS A 38 -7.87 1.45 -6.68
N ARG A 39 -8.89 1.81 -5.87
CA ARG A 39 -8.74 2.84 -4.85
C ARG A 39 -7.61 2.51 -3.85
N GLY A 40 -7.49 1.25 -3.44
CA GLY A 40 -6.40 0.81 -2.58
C GLY A 40 -5.02 0.97 -3.24
N LEU A 41 -4.92 0.63 -4.53
CA LEU A 41 -3.68 0.81 -5.30
C LEU A 41 -3.34 2.29 -5.50
N ASP A 42 -4.33 3.16 -5.74
CA ASP A 42 -4.13 4.61 -5.88
C ASP A 42 -3.58 5.24 -4.58
N ILE A 43 -4.08 4.78 -3.42
CA ILE A 43 -3.56 5.20 -2.11
C ILE A 43 -2.11 4.74 -1.94
N LEU A 44 -1.79 3.50 -2.33
CA LEU A 44 -0.43 2.98 -2.23
C LEU A 44 0.54 3.77 -3.12
N ASP A 45 0.16 4.02 -4.36
CA ASP A 45 0.97 4.79 -5.32
C ASP A 45 1.25 6.21 -4.81
N SER A 46 0.20 6.90 -4.35
CA SER A 46 0.32 8.23 -3.71
C SER A 46 1.26 8.21 -2.50
N SER A 47 1.23 7.13 -1.71
CA SER A 47 2.08 6.96 -0.54
C SER A 47 3.55 6.75 -0.89
N VAL A 48 3.84 6.09 -2.02
CA VAL A 48 5.19 5.91 -2.58
C VAL A 48 5.73 7.26 -3.05
N LEU A 49 4.98 7.97 -3.90
CA LEU A 49 5.36 9.29 -4.42
C LEU A 49 5.64 10.28 -3.29
N ALA A 50 4.77 10.34 -2.28
CA ALA A 50 4.92 11.24 -1.14
C ALA A 50 6.04 10.84 -0.15
N SER A 51 6.64 9.65 -0.28
CA SER A 51 7.71 9.16 0.60
C SER A 51 9.13 9.33 0.05
N GLY A 52 9.24 9.74 -1.22
CA GLY A 52 10.51 9.96 -1.89
C GLY A 52 10.90 8.80 -2.81
N SER A 53 10.47 8.91 -4.06
CA SER A 53 11.10 8.24 -5.20
C SER A 53 10.98 9.18 -6.40
N CYS A 54 12.12 9.80 -6.77
CA CYS A 54 12.38 10.72 -7.88
C CYS A 54 11.46 11.95 -8.04
#